data_AF-A0A0C9ZHU2-F1
#
_entry.id   AF-A0A0C9ZHU2-F1
#
_cell.length_a   1.000
_cell.length_b   1.000
_cell.length_c   1.000
_cell.angle_alpha   90.00
_cell.angle_beta   90.00
_cell.angle_gamma   90.00
#
_symmetry.space_group_name_H-M   'P 1'
#
loop_
_entity.id
_entity.type
_entity.pdbx_description
1 polymer ?
#
loop_
_entity_poly.entity_id
_entity_poly.type
_entity_poly.pdbx_seq_one_letter_code
_entity_poly.pdbx_strand_id
1 'polypeptide(L)' 'GDGCSFLLEATTGSLYAHLPLHGHDYKHRDRAPCPWPGCSKTSLWGNVARHIVERHFAVKRQC' A
#
# COMPACT_ATOMS: atom_id res chain seq x y z
N GLY A 1 4.99 15.49 8.13
CA GLY A 1 4.70 14.30 7.30
C GLY A 1 3.62 13.56 8.02
N ASP A 2 2.38 13.92 7.73
CA ASP A 2 1.21 13.48 8.49
C ASP A 2 0.86 12.06 8.05
N GLY A 3 0.99 11.10 8.97
CA GLY A 3 0.63 9.72 8.74
C GLY A 3 -0.85 9.66 8.42
N CYS A 4 -1.20 9.28 7.19
CA CYS A 4 -2.58 9.21 6.78
C CYS A 4 -3.31 8.22 7.69
N SER A 5 -4.15 8.73 8.59
CA SER A 5 -5.01 7.95 9.49
C SER A 5 -6.22 7.44 8.71
N PHE A 6 -5.98 6.94 7.50
CA PHE A 6 -7.05 6.44 6.66
C PHE A 6 -7.57 5.16 7.30
N LEU A 7 -8.74 5.27 7.93
CA LEU A 7 -9.65 4.19 8.33
C LEU A 7 -10.19 3.48 7.09
N LEU A 8 -9.30 3.15 6.15
CA LEU A 8 -9.64 2.48 4.93
C LEU A 8 -9.71 1.01 5.29
N GLU A 9 -10.89 0.42 5.14
CA GLU A 9 -11.06 -1.01 4.92
C GLU A 9 -9.88 -1.48 4.05
N ALA A 10 -8.89 -2.12 4.68
CA ALA A 10 -7.54 -2.29 4.14
C ALA A 10 -7.56 -3.30 2.99
N THR A 11 -8.10 -2.83 1.88
CA THR A 11 -8.44 -3.58 0.69
C THR A 11 -7.60 -3.02 -0.45
N THR A 12 -7.24 -3.91 -1.37
CA THR A 12 -6.36 -3.54 -2.48
C THR A 12 -6.95 -2.44 -3.36
N GLY A 13 -8.27 -2.46 -3.59
CA GLY A 13 -8.97 -1.45 -4.38
C GLY A 13 -8.90 -0.06 -3.76
N SER A 14 -9.18 0.03 -2.45
CA SER A 14 -9.14 1.31 -1.74
C SER A 14 -7.72 1.88 -1.68
N LEU A 15 -6.70 1.04 -1.52
CA LEU A 15 -5.31 1.45 -1.61
C LEU A 15 -4.96 2.05 -2.99
N TYR A 16 -5.39 1.41 -4.09
CA TYR A 16 -5.14 1.98 -5.43
C TYR A 16 -5.87 3.29 -5.70
N ALA A 17 -7.05 3.49 -5.10
CA ALA A 17 -7.73 4.78 -5.17
C ALA A 17 -7.03 5.86 -4.33
N HIS A 18 -6.39 5.47 -3.24
CA HIS A 18 -5.78 6.38 -2.27
C HIS A 18 -4.33 6.78 -2.62
N LEU A 19 -3.51 5.84 -3.10
CA LEU A 19 -2.10 6.06 -3.42
C LEU A 19 -1.84 7.24 -4.39
N PRO A 20 -2.65 7.48 -5.43
CA PRO A 20 -2.52 8.66 -6.29
C PRO A 20 -2.66 9.99 -5.55
N LEU A 21 -3.44 10.05 -4.45
CA LEU A 21 -3.59 11.27 -3.63
C LEU A 21 -2.29 11.67 -2.94
N HIS A 22 -1.36 10.72 -2.80
CA HIS A 22 -0.01 10.95 -2.28
C HIS A 22 1.05 11.12 -3.38
N GLY A 23 0.64 11.24 -4.65
CA GLY A 23 1.55 11.35 -5.78
C GLY A 23 2.16 10.02 -6.22
N HIS A 24 1.63 8.89 -5.76
CA HIS A 24 2.05 7.58 -6.23
C HIS A 24 1.17 7.11 -7.41
N ASP A 25 1.44 7.68 -8.58
CA ASP A 25 0.84 7.28 -9.86
C ASP A 25 1.84 6.45 -10.67
N TYR A 26 1.84 5.14 -10.45
CA TYR A 26 2.67 4.21 -11.21
C TYR A 26 1.79 3.29 -12.05
N LYS A 27 2.35 2.81 -13.17
CA LYS A 27 1.67 1.81 -14.01
C LYS A 27 1.72 0.45 -13.33
N HIS A 28 0.69 -0.38 -13.53
CA HIS A 28 0.59 -1.71 -12.90
C HIS A 28 1.84 -2.60 -13.09
N ARG A 29 2.54 -2.46 -14.23
CA ARG A 29 3.77 -3.22 -14.57
C ARG A 29 5.06 -2.53 -14.13
N ASP A 30 4.98 -1.32 -13.59
CA ASP A 30 6.15 -0.57 -13.13
C ASP A 30 6.68 -1.16 -11.83
N ARG A 31 7.98 -1.03 -11.57
CA ARG A 31 8.58 -1.46 -10.31
C ARG A 31 8.78 -0.23 -9.44
N ALA A 32 8.05 -0.18 -8.33
CA ALA A 32 8.11 0.93 -7.40
C ALA A 32 8.38 0.43 -5.98
N PRO A 33 9.03 1.25 -5.14
CA PRO A 33 9.15 0.97 -3.73
C PRO A 33 7.77 1.01 -3.07
N CYS A 34 7.63 0.21 -2.01
CA CYS A 34 6.46 0.27 -1.16
C CYS A 34 6.36 1.67 -0.53
N PRO A 35 5.22 2.37 -0.68
CA PRO A 35 5.03 3.71 -0.15
C PRO A 35 4.83 3.72 1.38
N TRP A 36 4.78 2.55 2.01
CA TRP A 36 4.56 2.45 3.45
C TRP A 36 5.78 2.94 4.24
N PRO A 37 5.59 3.78 5.28
CA PRO A 37 6.70 4.30 6.07
C PRO A 37 7.46 3.16 6.75
N GLY A 38 8.78 3.11 6.53
CA GLY A 38 9.66 2.07 7.07
C GLY A 38 9.68 0.77 6.26
N CYS A 39 8.97 0.68 5.13
CA CYS A 39 9.07 -0.47 4.23
C CYS A 39 10.04 -0.19 3.07
N SER A 40 11.08 -1.00 2.93
CA SER A 40 12.05 -0.93 1.83
C SER A 40 11.78 -1.92 0.69
N LYS A 41 10.63 -2.61 0.71
CA LYS A 41 10.29 -3.61 -0.31
C LYS A 41 10.00 -2.93 -1.64
N THR A 42 10.66 -3.37 -2.70
CA THR A 42 10.31 -3.00 -4.08
C THR A 42 9.56 -4.16 -4.74
N SER A 43 8.45 -3.86 -5.41
CA SER A 43 7.64 -4.84 -6.14
C SER A 43 7.01 -4.20 -7.38
N LEU A 44 6.37 -5.03 -8.21
CA LEU A 44 5.52 -4.50 -9.26
C LEU A 44 4.37 -3.71 -8.61
N TRP A 45 4.05 -2.54 -9.16
CA TRP A 45 3.00 -1.67 -8.62
C TRP A 45 1.68 -2.42 -8.49
N GLY A 46 1.35 -3.26 -9.47
CA GLY A 46 0.18 -4.15 -9.45
C GLY A 46 0.08 -5.10 -8.25
N ASN A 47 1.19 -5.34 -7.56
CA ASN A 47 1.27 -6.15 -6.35
C ASN A 47 1.47 -5.32 -5.07
N VAL A 48 1.67 -4.00 -5.16
CA VAL A 48 1.99 -3.15 -4.00
C VAL A 48 0.83 -3.12 -3.02
N ALA A 49 -0.40 -3.01 -3.51
CA ALA A 49 -1.57 -2.92 -2.66
C ALA A 49 -1.77 -4.22 -1.86
N ARG A 50 -1.63 -5.37 -2.52
CA ARG A 50 -1.67 -6.69 -1.84
C ARG A 50 -0.57 -6.80 -0.80
N HIS A 51 0.65 -6.41 -1.16
CA HIS A 51 1.77 -6.39 -0.22
C HIS A 51 1.47 -5.54 1.02
N ILE A 52 0.91 -4.35 0.84
CA ILE A 52 0.55 -3.44 1.93
C ILE A 52 -0.51 -4.08 2.84
N VAL A 53 -1.57 -4.67 2.27
CA VAL A 53 -2.62 -5.35 3.04
C VAL A 53 -2.02 -6.50 3.87
N GLU A 54 -1.23 -7.37 3.24
CA GLU A 54 -0.68 -8.57 3.88
C GLU A 54 0.43 -8.28 4.90
N ARG A 55 1.24 -7.24 4.69
CA ARG A 55 2.43 -6.98 5.51
C ARG A 55 2.27 -5.86 6.51
N HIS A 56 1.41 -4.88 6.22
CA HIS A 56 1.29 -3.68 7.05
C HIS A 56 -0.06 -3.57 7.74
N PHE A 57 -1.14 -4.08 7.11
CA PHE A 57 -2.46 -4.10 7.71
C PHE A 57 -2.85 -5.44 8.35
N ALA A 58 -2.04 -6.49 8.22
CA ALA A 58 -2.29 -7.80 8.85
C ALA A 58 -2.04 -7.79 10.38
N VAL A 59 -2.45 -6.71 11.06
CA VAL A 59 -2.62 -6.71 12.52
C VAL A 59 -4.01 -7.29 12.79
N LYS A 60 -4.02 -8.51 13.34
CA LYS A 60 -5.15 -9.32 13.85
C LYS A 60 -5.78 -10.33 12.87
N ARG A 61 -5.02 -11.36 12.49
CA ARG A 61 -5.49 -12.73 12.79
C ARG A 61 -4.43 -13.43 13.62
N GLN A 62 -4.44 -13.11 14.92
CA GLN A 62 -3.95 -14.03 15.91
C GLN A 62 -5.02 -15.11 16.02
N CYS A 63 -4.77 -16.27 15.40
CA CYS A 63 -5.35 -17.52 15.91
C CYS A 63 -4.46 -18.00 17.05
#